data_AF-A0A8X6PGJ5-F1
#
_entry.id   AF-A0A8X6PGJ5-F1
#
_cell.length_a   1.000
_cell.length_b   1.000
_cell.length_c   1.000
_cell.angle_alpha   90.00
_cell.angle_beta   90.00
_cell.angle_gamma   90.00
#
_symmetry.space_group_name_H-M   'P 1'
#
loop_
_entity.id
_entity.type
_entity.pdbx_description
1 polymer ?
#
loop_
_entity_poly.entity_id
_entity_poly.type
_entity_poly.pdbx_seq_one_letter_code
_entity_poly.pdbx_strand_id
1 'polypeptide(L)'
;MQLRWKKIPKRKPKFLPTAASKLFRIPEHPYVPPDEKQLIDDLLEEYYRKIDSLRVLFKAELNQKNIDEGHTLENQRDEEAKFCLLLEENKKENERIAKIREETMEKIFQEKQIHLLQLEENRKITNEEIKMKVDEIVRNEKEKTAAFITYENIDEVIEKALYEPKNFNFAIDVNGNIKWEGTPPSELEEEIKQRITQSRES
;
A
#
# COMPACT_ATOMS: atom_id res chain seq x y z
N MET A 1 -12.11 38.97 28.86
CA MET A 1 -12.94 39.44 29.99
C MET A 1 -12.31 40.69 30.59
N GLN A 2 -12.94 41.87 30.48
CA GLN A 2 -12.45 43.10 31.08
C GLN A 2 -13.08 43.27 32.48
N LEU A 3 -12.28 43.27 33.54
CA LEU A 3 -12.75 43.48 34.92
C LEU A 3 -13.20 44.94 35.11
N ARG A 4 -14.51 45.16 35.22
CA ARG A 4 -15.18 46.46 35.09
C ARG A 4 -15.60 47.12 36.42
N TRP A 5 -14.92 46.86 37.55
CA TRP A 5 -15.41 47.34 38.86
C TRP A 5 -14.37 47.86 39.86
N LYS A 6 -13.08 47.95 39.51
CA LYS A 6 -12.12 48.69 40.37
C LYS A 6 -12.25 50.20 40.14
N LYS A 7 -13.09 50.88 40.93
CA LYS A 7 -13.05 52.36 41.07
C LYS A 7 -11.72 52.74 41.72
N ILE A 8 -10.72 53.10 40.91
CA ILE A 8 -9.45 53.62 41.41
C ILE A 8 -9.70 55.05 41.94
N PRO A 9 -9.39 55.37 43.20
CA PRO A 9 -9.58 56.73 43.71
C PRO A 9 -8.71 57.72 42.92
N LYS A 10 -9.33 58.70 42.25
CA LYS A 10 -8.61 59.75 41.52
C LYS A 10 -7.83 60.63 42.52
N ARG A 11 -6.50 60.61 42.44
CA ARG A 11 -5.65 61.55 43.19
C ARG A 11 -5.69 62.94 42.53
N LYS A 12 -5.45 64.00 43.29
CA LYS A 12 -5.32 65.36 42.74
C LYS A 12 -4.10 65.42 41.80
N PRO A 13 -4.22 65.98 40.59
CA PRO A 13 -3.09 66.16 39.69
C PRO A 13 -2.14 67.25 40.22
N LYS A 14 -0.86 67.20 39.84
CA LYS A 14 0.19 68.10 40.35
C LYS A 14 -0.10 69.60 40.13
N PHE A 15 -0.86 69.95 39.10
CA PHE A 15 -1.21 71.34 38.76
C PHE A 15 -2.34 71.93 39.61
N LEU A 16 -3.05 71.11 40.39
CA LEU A 16 -4.13 71.58 41.24
C LEU A 16 -3.57 72.02 42.59
N PRO A 17 -3.94 73.21 43.12
CA PRO A 17 -3.40 73.68 44.39
C PRO A 17 -3.85 72.82 45.57
N THR A 18 -3.05 72.86 46.63
CA THR A 18 -3.41 72.31 47.94
C THR A 18 -4.67 73.04 48.45
N ALA A 19 -5.57 72.29 49.11
CA ALA A 19 -6.76 72.90 49.69
C ALA A 19 -6.36 73.87 50.82
N ALA A 20 -7.08 74.99 50.97
CA ALA A 20 -6.78 76.01 51.98
C ALA A 20 -6.64 75.43 53.40
N SER A 21 -7.50 74.47 53.75
CA SER A 21 -7.48 73.75 55.04
C SER A 21 -6.26 72.86 55.26
N LYS A 22 -5.50 72.51 54.22
CA LYS A 22 -4.29 71.68 54.28
C LYS A 22 -2.99 72.47 54.08
N LEU A 23 -3.05 73.77 53.76
CA LEU A 23 -1.86 74.59 53.51
C LEU A 23 -0.93 74.68 54.72
N PHE A 24 -1.49 74.76 55.92
CA PHE A 24 -0.75 74.95 57.17
C PHE A 24 -0.96 73.82 58.19
N ARG A 25 -1.53 72.69 57.76
CA ARG A 25 -1.77 71.55 58.63
C ARG A 25 -0.47 70.76 58.83
N ILE A 26 0.11 70.85 60.03
CA ILE A 26 1.24 70.02 60.44
C ILE A 26 0.70 68.65 60.88
N PRO A 27 1.17 67.52 60.32
CA PRO A 27 0.79 66.21 60.80
C PRO A 27 1.42 65.94 62.17
N GLU A 28 0.59 65.60 63.14
CA GLU A 28 1.04 65.16 64.46
C GLU A 28 1.45 63.69 64.38
N HIS A 29 2.66 63.37 64.87
CA HIS A 29 3.11 62.00 64.98
C HIS A 29 2.61 61.40 66.31
N PRO A 30 2.08 60.16 66.30
CA PRO A 30 1.70 59.49 67.54
C PRO A 30 2.94 59.27 68.41
N TYR A 31 2.79 59.46 69.72
CA TYR A 31 3.84 59.12 70.67
C TYR A 31 3.99 57.60 70.77
N VAL A 32 5.22 57.13 70.67
CA VAL A 32 5.59 55.72 70.87
C VAL A 32 6.64 55.70 71.98
N PRO A 33 6.49 54.85 73.01
CA PRO A 33 7.50 54.67 74.03
C PRO A 33 8.86 54.31 73.41
N PRO A 34 9.99 54.78 73.99
CA PRO A 34 11.31 54.53 73.42
C PRO A 34 11.66 53.03 73.35
N ASP A 35 11.24 52.25 74.35
CA ASP A 35 11.50 50.81 74.44
C ASP A 35 10.79 50.04 73.32
N GLU A 36 9.52 50.38 73.04
CA GLU A 36 8.76 49.78 71.94
C GLU A 36 9.36 50.13 70.58
N LYS A 37 9.83 51.37 70.43
CA LYS A 37 10.46 51.81 69.19
C LYS A 37 11.73 51.01 68.90
N GLN A 38 12.59 50.81 69.89
CA GLN A 38 13.80 50.00 69.76
C GLN A 38 13.46 48.56 69.37
N LEU A 39 12.48 47.95 70.04
CA LEU A 39 12.02 46.61 69.72
C LEU A 39 11.52 46.49 68.27
N ILE A 40 10.74 47.47 67.80
CA ILE A 40 10.24 47.51 66.42
C ILE A 40 11.40 47.64 65.43
N ASP A 41 12.35 48.53 65.70
CA ASP A 41 13.52 48.74 64.84
C ASP A 41 14.35 47.45 64.73
N ASP A 42 14.60 46.75 65.84
CA ASP A 42 15.32 45.47 65.88
C ASP A 42 14.59 44.36 65.09
N LEU A 43 13.28 44.24 65.28
CA LEU A 43 12.43 43.28 64.56
C LEU A 43 12.41 43.55 63.06
N LEU A 44 12.35 44.83 62.67
CA LEU A 44 12.38 45.23 61.27
C LEU A 44 13.75 44.95 60.64
N GLU A 45 14.84 45.21 61.36
CA GLU A 45 16.18 44.89 60.88
C GLU A 45 16.34 43.38 60.64
N GLU A 46 15.90 42.55 61.60
CA GLU A 46 15.93 41.10 61.43
C GLU A 46 15.07 40.64 60.25
N TYR A 47 13.86 41.19 60.11
CA TYR A 47 12.97 40.89 58.99
C TYR A 47 13.61 41.25 57.65
N TYR A 48 14.11 42.49 57.50
CA TYR A 48 14.71 42.94 56.25
C TYR A 48 15.97 42.14 55.91
N ARG A 49 16.79 41.79 56.90
CA ARG A 49 17.95 40.90 56.71
C ARG A 49 17.53 39.55 56.12
N LYS A 50 16.45 38.95 56.64
CA LYS A 50 15.91 37.68 56.11
C LYS A 50 15.32 37.82 54.71
N ILE A 51 14.62 38.92 54.42
CA ILE A 51 14.06 39.16 53.08
C ILE A 51 15.16 39.42 52.05
N ASP A 52 16.21 40.16 52.42
CA ASP A 52 17.33 40.44 51.52
C ASP A 52 18.15 39.19 51.23
N SER A 53 18.35 38.29 52.21
CA SER A 53 19.02 37.00 51.96
C SER A 53 18.21 36.13 50.99
N LEU A 54 16.89 36.05 51.15
CA LEU A 54 16.01 35.35 50.20
C LEU A 54 16.04 35.97 48.81
N ARG A 55 16.07 37.31 48.71
CA ARG A 55 16.15 38.01 47.43
C ARG A 55 17.46 37.68 46.70
N VAL A 56 18.58 37.60 47.43
CA VAL A 56 19.88 37.21 46.86
C VAL A 56 19.83 35.76 46.36
N LEU A 57 19.26 34.84 47.15
CA LEU A 57 19.09 33.44 46.76
C LEU A 57 18.28 33.31 45.46
N PHE A 58 17.10 33.92 45.39
CA PHE A 58 16.25 33.83 44.20
C PHE A 58 16.88 34.49 42.96
N LYS A 59 17.66 35.56 43.14
CA LYS A 59 18.44 36.13 42.03
C LYS A 59 19.49 35.16 41.52
N ALA A 60 20.17 34.44 42.41
CA ALA A 60 21.16 33.44 42.03
C ALA A 60 20.50 32.27 41.28
N GLU A 61 19.36 31.76 41.76
CA GLU A 61 18.59 30.70 41.09
C GLU A 61 18.11 31.12 39.69
N LEU A 62 17.60 32.35 39.55
CA LEU A 62 17.20 32.88 38.24
C LEU A 62 18.38 32.98 37.28
N ASN A 63 19.54 33.43 37.77
CA ASN A 63 20.75 33.49 36.95
C ASN A 63 21.22 32.09 36.53
N GLN A 64 21.16 31.10 37.42
CA GLN A 64 21.48 29.70 37.07
C GLN A 64 20.54 29.16 35.99
N LYS A 65 19.23 29.38 36.11
CA LYS A 65 18.27 29.00 35.06
C LYS A 65 18.58 29.62 33.71
N ASN A 66 18.95 30.90 33.67
CA ASN A 66 19.34 31.57 32.43
C ASN A 66 20.62 30.96 31.82
N ILE A 67 21.56 30.49 32.63
CA ILE A 67 22.79 29.81 32.18
C ILE A 67 22.46 28.41 31.65
N ASP A 68 21.63 27.65 32.37
CA ASP A 68 21.17 26.33 31.96
C ASP A 68 20.38 26.40 30.64
N GLU A 69 19.50 27.39 30.49
CA GLU A 69 18.81 27.68 29.23
C GLU A 69 19.81 28.00 28.10
N GLY A 70 20.87 28.76 28.39
CA GLY A 70 21.97 29.00 27.45
C GLY A 70 22.63 27.71 26.95
N HIS A 71 22.93 26.78 27.87
CA HIS A 71 23.47 25.47 27.51
C HIS A 71 22.49 24.62 26.69
N THR A 72 21.17 24.72 26.94
CA THR A 72 20.20 24.02 26.09
C THR A 72 20.16 24.56 24.67
N LEU A 73 20.37 25.86 24.46
CA LEU A 73 20.42 26.45 23.11
C LEU A 73 21.67 26.02 22.34
N GLU A 74 22.84 25.95 22.98
CA GLU A 74 24.05 25.42 22.35
C GLU A 74 23.89 23.96 21.95
N ASN A 75 23.35 23.14 22.85
CA ASN A 75 23.05 21.73 22.55
C ASN A 75 22.08 21.59 21.36
N GLN A 76 21.04 22.42 21.29
CA GLN A 76 20.11 22.43 20.15
C GLN A 76 20.82 22.75 18.84
N ARG A 77 21.73 23.73 18.83
CA ARG A 77 22.51 24.08 17.63
C ARG A 77 23.41 22.94 17.18
N ASP A 78 24.03 22.24 18.12
CA ASP A 78 24.86 21.06 17.81
C ASP A 78 24.01 19.90 17.29
N GLU A 79 22.80 19.70 17.82
CA GLU A 79 21.83 18.71 17.33
C GLU A 79 21.35 19.04 15.91
N GLU A 80 21.02 20.30 15.65
CA GLU A 80 20.66 20.78 14.30
C GLU A 80 21.80 20.57 13.30
N ALA A 81 23.04 20.86 13.69
CA ALA A 81 24.21 20.63 12.84
C ALA A 81 24.39 19.13 12.52
N LYS A 82 24.27 18.25 13.52
CA LYS A 82 24.31 16.80 13.33
C LYS A 82 23.19 16.31 12.41
N PHE A 83 21.98 16.85 12.60
CA PHE A 83 20.83 16.51 11.76
C PHE A 83 21.08 16.87 10.30
N CYS A 84 21.63 18.05 10.01
CA CYS A 84 22.00 18.46 8.67
C CYS A 84 23.02 17.50 8.02
N LEU A 85 24.06 17.09 8.77
CA LEU A 85 25.05 16.12 8.29
C LEU A 85 24.43 14.77 7.93
N LEU A 86 23.54 14.25 8.78
CA LEU A 86 22.82 13.00 8.51
C LEU A 86 21.92 13.11 7.26
N LEU A 87 21.33 14.28 7.03
CA LEU A 87 20.47 14.52 5.88
C LEU A 87 21.27 14.57 4.58
N GLU A 88 22.49 15.10 4.62
CA GLU A 88 23.44 15.05 3.51
C GLU A 88 23.91 13.61 3.21
N GLU A 89 24.22 12.83 4.24
CA GLU A 89 24.59 11.41 4.08
C GLU A 89 23.44 10.60 3.47
N ASN A 90 22.21 10.82 3.95
CA ASN A 90 21.01 10.18 3.40
C ASN A 90 20.80 10.52 1.92
N LYS A 91 21.01 11.78 1.53
CA LYS A 91 20.94 12.19 0.11
C LYS A 91 21.97 11.45 -0.74
N LYS A 92 23.22 11.36 -0.29
CA LYS A 92 24.29 10.63 -1.01
C LYS A 92 23.94 9.15 -1.18
N GLU A 93 23.41 8.51 -0.14
CA GLU A 93 23.02 7.10 -0.23
C GLU A 93 21.80 6.92 -1.15
N ASN A 94 20.82 7.82 -1.12
CA ASN A 94 19.70 7.80 -2.05
C ASN A 94 20.15 7.94 -3.50
N GLU A 95 21.11 8.82 -3.79
CA GLU A 95 21.71 8.98 -5.11
C GLU A 95 22.43 7.70 -5.57
N ARG A 96 23.19 7.06 -4.67
CA ARG A 96 23.84 5.77 -4.93
C ARG A 96 22.82 4.69 -5.26
N ILE A 97 21.76 4.56 -4.46
CA ILE A 97 20.70 3.57 -4.66
C ILE A 97 19.92 3.87 -5.96
N ALA A 98 19.68 5.14 -6.29
CA ALA A 98 18.99 5.52 -7.52
C ALA A 98 19.73 5.03 -8.76
N LYS A 99 21.07 5.18 -8.80
CA LYS A 99 21.90 4.66 -9.90
C LYS A 99 21.82 3.15 -10.04
N ILE A 100 21.90 2.42 -8.92
CA ILE A 100 21.76 0.96 -8.92
C ILE A 100 20.37 0.55 -9.44
N ARG A 101 19.31 1.27 -9.03
CA ARG A 101 17.95 1.00 -9.51
C ARG A 101 17.84 1.22 -11.01
N GLU A 102 18.39 2.30 -11.53
CA GLU A 102 18.39 2.58 -12.97
C GLU A 102 19.07 1.45 -13.76
N GLU A 103 20.27 1.03 -13.36
CA GLU A 103 20.97 -0.11 -13.97
C GLU A 103 20.15 -1.41 -13.91
N THR A 104 19.46 -1.68 -12.80
CA THR A 104 18.60 -2.87 -12.70
C THR A 104 17.36 -2.77 -13.59
N MET A 105 16.76 -1.58 -13.71
CA MET A 105 15.59 -1.36 -14.56
C MET A 105 15.94 -1.50 -16.04
N GLU A 106 17.11 -1.01 -16.46
CA GLU A 106 17.60 -1.21 -17.82
C GLU A 106 17.77 -2.69 -18.17
N LYS A 107 18.35 -3.49 -17.26
CA LYS A 107 18.50 -4.94 -17.46
C LYS A 107 17.13 -5.63 -17.57
N ILE A 108 16.20 -5.34 -16.66
CA ILE A 108 14.84 -5.88 -16.70
C ILE A 108 14.13 -5.49 -18.01
N PHE A 109 14.33 -4.26 -18.47
CA PHE A 109 13.74 -3.79 -19.72
C PHE A 109 14.29 -4.55 -20.92
N GLN A 110 15.62 -4.75 -21.00
CA GLN A 110 16.27 -5.53 -22.06
C GLN A 110 15.78 -6.99 -22.08
N GLU A 111 15.73 -7.65 -20.91
CA GLU A 111 15.20 -9.02 -20.78
C GLU A 111 13.75 -9.11 -21.26
N LYS A 112 12.92 -8.13 -20.88
CA LYS A 112 11.51 -8.08 -21.30
C LYS A 112 11.38 -7.86 -22.81
N GLN A 113 12.24 -7.05 -23.43
CA GLN A 113 12.25 -6.88 -24.88
C GLN A 113 12.60 -8.18 -25.59
N ILE A 114 13.61 -8.91 -25.14
CA ILE A 114 13.99 -10.21 -25.70
C ILE A 114 12.84 -11.21 -25.57
N HIS A 115 12.22 -11.29 -24.39
CA HIS A 115 11.08 -12.18 -24.15
C HIS A 115 9.88 -11.84 -25.05
N LEU A 116 9.59 -10.56 -25.27
CA LEU A 116 8.51 -10.13 -26.17
C LEU A 116 8.78 -10.52 -27.62
N LEU A 117 10.02 -10.40 -28.09
CA LEU A 117 10.40 -10.83 -29.44
C LEU A 117 10.24 -12.35 -29.62
N GLN A 118 10.71 -13.14 -28.64
CA GLN A 118 10.52 -14.60 -28.65
C GLN A 118 9.04 -14.99 -28.63
N LEU A 119 8.23 -14.29 -27.84
CA LEU A 119 6.79 -14.51 -27.80
C LEU A 119 6.13 -14.20 -29.15
N GLU A 120 6.56 -13.13 -29.82
CA GLU A 120 6.06 -12.77 -31.16
C GLU A 120 6.42 -13.83 -32.21
N GLU A 121 7.67 -14.32 -32.20
CA GLU A 121 8.14 -15.38 -33.10
C GLU A 121 7.37 -16.68 -32.88
N ASN A 122 7.21 -17.12 -31.63
CA ASN A 122 6.42 -18.30 -31.29
C ASN A 122 4.95 -18.16 -31.70
N ARG A 123 4.38 -16.96 -31.58
CA ARG A 123 3.02 -16.66 -32.07
C ARG A 123 2.91 -16.75 -33.59
N LYS A 124 3.93 -16.34 -34.34
CA LYS A 124 3.95 -16.49 -35.81
C LYS A 124 3.96 -17.96 -36.21
N ILE A 125 4.86 -18.75 -35.61
CA ILE A 125 4.97 -20.20 -35.88
C ILE A 125 3.65 -20.91 -35.57
N THR A 126 3.09 -20.69 -34.38
CA THR A 126 1.82 -21.32 -33.97
C THR A 126 0.65 -20.91 -34.87
N ASN A 127 0.59 -19.64 -35.29
CA ASN A 127 -0.42 -19.19 -36.25
C ASN A 127 -0.26 -19.83 -37.63
N GLU A 128 0.97 -20.01 -38.10
CA GLU A 128 1.26 -20.73 -39.36
C GLU A 128 0.83 -22.19 -39.28
N GLU A 129 1.14 -22.89 -38.18
CA GLU A 129 0.69 -24.26 -37.94
C GLU A 129 -0.84 -24.37 -37.92
N ILE A 130 -1.53 -23.45 -37.23
CA ILE A 130 -2.99 -23.41 -37.18
C ILE A 130 -3.55 -23.17 -38.59
N LYS A 131 -2.97 -22.25 -39.35
CA LYS A 131 -3.40 -21.95 -40.71
C LYS A 131 -3.26 -23.17 -41.61
N MET A 132 -2.13 -23.88 -41.55
CA MET A 132 -1.91 -25.12 -42.32
C MET A 132 -2.94 -26.19 -41.99
N LYS A 133 -3.25 -26.40 -40.70
CA LYS A 133 -4.29 -27.35 -40.27
C LYS A 133 -5.69 -26.95 -40.75
N VAL A 134 -6.02 -25.66 -40.68
CA VAL A 134 -7.30 -25.14 -41.19
C VAL A 134 -7.40 -25.32 -42.70
N ASP A 135 -6.34 -25.02 -43.45
CA ASP A 135 -6.30 -25.21 -44.90
C ASP A 135 -6.47 -26.69 -45.30
N GLU A 136 -5.87 -27.62 -44.54
CA GLU A 136 -6.03 -29.06 -44.73
C GLU A 136 -7.47 -29.51 -44.48
N ILE A 137 -8.10 -29.05 -43.39
CA ILE A 137 -9.51 -29.32 -43.09
C ILE A 137 -10.41 -28.80 -44.23
N VAL A 138 -10.19 -27.55 -44.67
CA VAL A 138 -10.97 -26.94 -45.76
C VAL A 138 -10.81 -27.72 -47.06
N ARG A 139 -9.60 -28.20 -47.36
CA ARG A 139 -9.34 -29.02 -48.56
C ARG A 139 -10.08 -30.35 -48.51
N ASN A 140 -9.98 -31.07 -47.39
CA ASN A 140 -10.69 -32.32 -47.18
C ASN A 140 -12.22 -32.13 -47.28
N GLU A 141 -12.74 -31.02 -46.76
CA GLU A 141 -14.17 -30.72 -46.83
C GLU A 141 -14.62 -30.39 -48.26
N LYS A 142 -13.80 -29.67 -49.04
CA LYS A 142 -14.05 -29.44 -50.48
C LYS A 142 -14.09 -30.76 -51.26
N GLU A 143 -13.19 -31.70 -50.97
CA GLU A 143 -13.19 -33.03 -51.60
C GLU A 143 -14.46 -33.82 -51.24
N LYS A 144 -14.89 -33.80 -49.97
CA LYS A 144 -16.15 -34.43 -49.54
C LYS A 144 -17.39 -33.78 -50.14
N THR A 145 -17.37 -32.46 -50.36
CA THR A 145 -18.50 -31.72 -50.94
C THR A 145 -18.88 -32.25 -52.32
N ALA A 146 -17.92 -32.76 -53.10
CA ALA A 146 -18.20 -33.37 -54.39
C ALA A 146 -19.06 -34.65 -54.29
N ALA A 147 -19.08 -35.32 -53.12
CA ALA A 147 -19.90 -36.49 -52.85
C ALA A 147 -21.24 -36.16 -52.17
N PHE A 148 -21.57 -34.87 -51.95
CA PHE A 148 -22.83 -34.48 -51.34
C PHE A 148 -24.01 -34.62 -52.31
N ILE A 149 -25.17 -34.92 -51.72
CA ILE A 149 -26.43 -35.08 -52.45
C ILE A 149 -26.99 -33.69 -52.73
N THR A 150 -27.08 -33.33 -54.00
CA THR A 150 -27.74 -32.10 -54.48
C THR A 150 -29.16 -32.43 -54.96
N TYR A 151 -30.00 -31.42 -55.16
CA TYR A 151 -31.36 -31.60 -55.69
C TYR A 151 -31.39 -32.31 -57.05
N GLU A 152 -30.33 -32.16 -57.85
CA GLU A 152 -30.20 -32.77 -59.17
C GLU A 152 -29.82 -34.25 -59.11
N ASN A 153 -29.04 -34.67 -58.09
CA ASN A 153 -28.53 -36.03 -57.94
C ASN A 153 -29.36 -36.86 -56.91
N ILE A 154 -30.55 -36.39 -56.53
CA ILE A 154 -31.29 -36.98 -55.40
C ILE A 154 -31.88 -38.34 -55.76
N ASP A 155 -32.50 -38.44 -56.94
CA ASP A 155 -33.21 -39.65 -57.39
C ASP A 155 -32.21 -40.79 -57.67
N GLU A 156 -31.09 -40.49 -58.33
CA GLU A 156 -30.02 -41.47 -58.62
C GLU A 156 -29.40 -42.05 -57.34
N VAL A 157 -29.18 -41.21 -56.33
CA VAL A 157 -28.62 -41.67 -55.04
C VAL A 157 -29.61 -42.53 -54.27
N ILE A 158 -30.92 -42.21 -54.31
CA ILE A 158 -31.96 -43.02 -53.67
C ILE A 158 -32.01 -44.42 -54.29
N GLU A 159 -32.01 -44.52 -55.61
CA GLU A 159 -32.00 -45.82 -56.30
C GLU A 159 -30.75 -46.63 -55.97
N LYS A 160 -29.57 -45.99 -55.98
CA LYS A 160 -28.31 -46.64 -55.62
C LYS A 160 -28.32 -47.14 -54.17
N ALA A 161 -28.84 -46.36 -53.23
CA ALA A 161 -28.93 -46.74 -51.82
C ALA A 161 -29.92 -47.89 -51.58
N LEU A 162 -31.00 -47.98 -52.36
CA LEU A 162 -31.93 -49.11 -52.32
C LEU A 162 -31.31 -50.39 -52.86
N TYR A 163 -30.49 -50.28 -53.91
CA TYR A 163 -29.83 -51.43 -54.54
C TYR A 163 -28.64 -51.96 -53.73
N GLU A 164 -27.86 -51.07 -53.10
CA GLU A 164 -26.66 -51.41 -52.35
C GLU A 164 -26.80 -51.05 -50.85
N PRO A 165 -27.47 -51.89 -50.04
CA PRO A 165 -27.54 -51.68 -48.59
C PRO A 165 -26.15 -51.90 -47.95
N LYS A 166 -25.59 -50.85 -47.34
CA LYS A 166 -24.34 -50.96 -46.57
C LYS A 166 -24.59 -51.43 -45.15
N ASN A 167 -23.88 -52.47 -44.73
CA ASN A 167 -23.94 -53.02 -43.38
C ASN A 167 -22.70 -52.56 -42.58
N PHE A 168 -22.93 -51.86 -41.47
CA PHE A 168 -21.89 -51.35 -40.58
C PHE A 168 -21.69 -52.24 -39.34
N ASN A 169 -22.23 -53.46 -39.32
CA ASN A 169 -22.00 -54.37 -38.21
C ASN A 169 -20.56 -54.87 -38.25
N PHE A 170 -19.87 -54.83 -37.12
CA PHE A 170 -18.55 -55.42 -36.94
C PHE A 170 -18.44 -55.96 -35.51
N ALA A 171 -17.62 -56.99 -35.31
CA ALA A 171 -17.34 -57.51 -33.98
C ALA A 171 -15.88 -57.29 -33.62
N ILE A 172 -15.64 -56.94 -32.35
CA ILE A 172 -14.31 -56.71 -31.79
C ILE A 172 -14.08 -57.71 -30.65
N ASP A 173 -12.88 -58.30 -30.61
CA ASP A 173 -12.41 -59.11 -29.49
C ASP A 173 -12.07 -58.27 -28.25
N VAL A 174 -11.95 -58.91 -27.09
CA VAL A 174 -11.46 -58.28 -25.85
C VAL A 174 -10.08 -57.61 -26.02
N ASN A 175 -9.27 -58.07 -26.98
CA ASN A 175 -7.96 -57.49 -27.29
C ASN A 175 -8.01 -56.31 -28.29
N GLY A 176 -9.20 -55.86 -28.71
CA GLY A 176 -9.37 -54.75 -29.65
C GLY A 176 -9.21 -55.11 -31.13
N ASN A 177 -9.10 -56.41 -31.47
CA ASN A 177 -8.98 -56.85 -32.86
C ASN A 177 -10.36 -57.04 -33.49
N ILE A 178 -10.53 -56.53 -34.72
CA ILE A 178 -11.77 -56.70 -35.49
C ILE A 178 -11.82 -58.13 -36.03
N LYS A 179 -12.86 -58.89 -35.64
CA LYS A 179 -13.07 -60.29 -36.05
C LYS A 179 -13.80 -60.43 -37.37
N TRP A 180 -14.77 -59.56 -37.63
CA TRP A 180 -15.51 -59.52 -38.89
C TRP A 180 -16.14 -58.14 -39.10
N GLU A 181 -16.36 -57.80 -40.37
CA GLU A 181 -17.09 -56.60 -40.83
C GLU A 181 -18.16 -57.03 -41.85
N GLY A 182 -19.40 -56.55 -41.70
CA GLY A 182 -20.51 -56.79 -42.63
C GLY A 182 -21.40 -57.98 -42.30
N THR A 183 -21.35 -59.05 -43.10
CA THR A 183 -22.13 -60.27 -42.85
C THR A 183 -21.23 -61.28 -42.16
N PRO A 184 -21.61 -61.83 -40.99
CA PRO A 184 -20.78 -62.82 -40.30
C PRO A 184 -20.54 -64.03 -41.23
N PRO A 185 -19.28 -64.46 -41.42
CA PRO A 185 -18.98 -65.69 -42.15
C PRO A 185 -19.74 -66.88 -41.55
N SER A 186 -20.30 -67.76 -42.39
CA SER A 186 -21.09 -68.92 -41.95
C SER A 186 -20.39 -69.77 -40.88
N GLU A 187 -19.07 -69.90 -40.99
CA GLU A 187 -18.23 -70.65 -40.04
C GLU A 187 -18.26 -70.06 -38.62
N LEU A 188 -18.30 -68.73 -38.51
CA LEU A 188 -18.37 -68.02 -37.23
C LEU A 188 -19.77 -68.06 -36.62
N GLU A 189 -20.82 -68.06 -37.44
CA GLU A 189 -22.19 -68.27 -36.93
C GLU A 189 -22.36 -69.65 -36.31
N GLU A 190 -21.75 -70.68 -36.89
CA GLU A 190 -21.78 -72.03 -36.33
C GLU A 190 -20.99 -72.12 -35.02
N GLU A 191 -19.79 -71.52 -34.94
CA GLU A 191 -19.02 -71.45 -33.69
C GLU A 191 -19.76 -70.69 -32.58
N ILE A 192 -20.40 -69.56 -32.90
CA ILE A 192 -21.21 -68.78 -31.94
C ILE A 192 -22.38 -69.62 -31.45
N LYS A 193 -23.11 -70.30 -32.36
CA LYS A 193 -24.22 -71.18 -31.99
C LYS A 193 -23.74 -72.32 -31.10
N GLN A 194 -22.63 -72.96 -31.41
CA GLN A 194 -22.02 -74.04 -30.63
C GLN A 194 -21.57 -73.59 -29.23
N ARG A 195 -20.94 -72.41 -29.10
CA ARG A 195 -20.59 -71.83 -27.80
C ARG A 195 -21.83 -71.52 -26.96
N ILE A 196 -22.90 -71.01 -27.59
CA ILE A 196 -24.17 -70.72 -26.91
C ILE A 196 -24.85 -72.00 -26.41
N THR A 197 -24.85 -73.09 -27.19
CA THR A 197 -25.37 -74.39 -26.73
C THR A 197 -24.53 -74.98 -25.59
N GLN A 198 -23.20 -74.96 -25.71
CA GLN A 198 -22.30 -75.44 -24.65
C GLN A 198 -22.46 -74.66 -23.34
N SER A 199 -22.67 -73.34 -23.40
CA SER A 199 -22.93 -72.49 -22.23
C SER A 199 -24.35 -72.65 -21.65
N ARG A 200 -25.30 -73.22 -22.41
CA ARG A 200 -26.67 -73.51 -21.95
C ARG A 200 -26.82 -74.90 -21.34
N GLU A 201 -25.96 -75.83 -21.73
CA GLU A 201 -25.90 -77.21 -21.21
C GLU A 201 -25.00 -77.37 -19.98
N SER A 202 -24.16 -76.36 -19.68
CA SER A 202 -23.36 -76.25 -18.45
C SER A 202 -24.09 -75.42 -17.39
#